data_AF-A0A3S4IGY5-F1
#
_entry.id   AF-A0A3S4IGY5-F1
#
_cell.length_a   1.000
_cell.length_b   1.000
_cell.length_c   1.000
_cell.angle_alpha   90.00
_cell.angle_beta   90.00
_cell.angle_gamma   90.00
#
_symmetry.space_group_name_H-M   'P 1'
#
loop_
_entity.id
_entity.type
_entity.pdbx_description
1 polymer ?
#
loop_
_entity_poly.entity_id
_entity_poly.type
_entity_poly.pdbx_seq_one_letter_code
_entity_poly.pdbx_strand_id
1 'polypeptide(L)'
;MRPGWLNFYQNMHHPEQKDYWRTFLKGVWPMWTTPTSLAEEEVKKIHIPVLLLDGDRDEFFTVEEVTELYRLLPQAEMTLIPGKRSRHFPDARKNTAVLRISA
;
A
#
# COMPACT_ATOMS: atom_id res chain seq x y z
N MET A 1 -15.37 -13.56 -2.29
CA MET A 1 -15.27 -12.15 -1.81
C MET A 1 -16.04 -12.03 -0.49
N ARG A 2 -15.47 -11.40 0.56
CA ARG A 2 -16.22 -11.21 1.81
C ARG A 2 -17.37 -10.20 1.61
N PRO A 3 -18.50 -10.31 2.31
CA PRO A 3 -19.69 -9.47 2.09
C PRO A 3 -19.46 -7.95 2.20
N GLY A 4 -18.51 -7.50 3.04
CA GLY A 4 -18.27 -6.07 3.27
C GLY A 4 -17.58 -5.30 2.13
N TRP A 5 -16.99 -6.00 1.15
CA TRP A 5 -16.21 -5.35 0.08
C TRP A 5 -17.07 -4.57 -0.90
N LEU A 6 -18.25 -5.08 -1.26
CA LEU A 6 -19.15 -4.38 -2.18
C LEU A 6 -19.55 -3.02 -1.62
N ASN A 7 -19.94 -3.00 -0.34
CA ASN A 7 -20.31 -1.76 0.34
C ASN A 7 -19.12 -0.79 0.45
N PHE A 8 -17.91 -1.31 0.71
CA PHE A 8 -16.70 -0.48 0.69
C PHE A 8 -16.46 0.18 -0.67
N TYR A 9 -16.46 -0.60 -1.76
CA TYR A 9 -16.22 -0.08 -3.10
C TYR A 9 -17.31 0.90 -3.55
N GLN A 10 -18.58 0.65 -3.25
CA GLN A 10 -19.69 1.56 -3.56
C GLN A 10 -19.57 2.93 -2.87
N ASN A 11 -18.91 2.99 -1.70
CA ASN A 11 -18.75 4.22 -0.91
C ASN A 11 -17.34 4.82 -1.00
N MET A 12 -16.43 4.20 -1.75
CA MET A 12 -15.06 4.65 -1.92
C MET A 12 -14.93 5.51 -3.19
N HIS A 13 -14.39 6.72 -3.05
CA HIS A 13 -14.16 7.72 -4.12
C HIS A 13 -15.42 8.03 -4.97
N HIS A 14 -15.88 9.29 -4.97
CA HIS A 14 -17.10 9.73 -5.68
C HIS A 14 -18.40 9.08 -5.15
N PRO A 15 -18.77 9.27 -3.87
CA PRO A 15 -20.04 8.74 -3.32
C PRO A 15 -21.28 9.24 -4.05
N GLU A 16 -21.18 10.37 -4.76
CA GLU A 16 -22.21 10.92 -5.63
C GLU A 16 -22.40 10.12 -6.94
N GLN A 17 -21.41 9.32 -7.35
CA GLN A 17 -21.44 8.46 -8.54
C GLN A 17 -21.53 6.98 -8.14
N LYS A 18 -22.73 6.54 -7.74
CA LYS A 18 -22.99 5.21 -7.16
C LYS A 18 -22.47 4.00 -7.96
N ASP A 19 -22.23 4.14 -9.25
CA ASP A 19 -21.73 3.07 -10.13
C ASP A 19 -20.24 3.21 -10.53
N TYR A 20 -19.58 4.32 -10.14
CA TYR A 20 -18.19 4.62 -10.51
C TYR A 20 -17.22 3.52 -10.10
N TRP A 21 -17.48 2.86 -8.98
CA TRP A 21 -16.68 1.74 -8.48
C TRP A 21 -16.50 0.62 -9.52
N ARG A 22 -17.46 0.40 -10.42
CA ARG A 22 -17.31 -0.60 -11.51
C ARG A 22 -16.29 -0.16 -12.54
N THR A 23 -16.29 1.12 -12.91
CA THR A 23 -15.32 1.71 -13.84
C THR A 23 -13.94 1.70 -13.22
N PHE A 24 -13.82 2.11 -11.95
CA PHE A 24 -12.59 2.02 -11.19
C PHE A 24 -12.05 0.59 -11.16
N LEU A 25 -12.88 -0.39 -10.79
CA LEU A 25 -12.46 -1.80 -10.73
C LEU A 25 -11.97 -2.29 -12.10
N LYS A 26 -12.65 -1.96 -13.20
CA LYS A 26 -12.19 -2.33 -14.55
C LYS A 26 -10.80 -1.78 -14.87
N GLY A 27 -10.47 -0.57 -14.39
CA GLY A 27 -9.17 0.06 -14.60
C GLY A 27 -8.05 -0.53 -13.74
N VAL A 28 -8.32 -0.80 -12.45
CA VAL A 28 -7.29 -1.32 -11.53
C VAL A 28 -7.10 -2.83 -11.59
N TRP A 29 -8.11 -3.56 -12.06
CA TRP A 29 -8.09 -5.02 -12.07
C TRP A 29 -6.90 -5.61 -12.83
N PRO A 30 -6.56 -5.15 -14.05
CA PRO A 30 -5.37 -5.63 -14.74
C PRO A 30 -4.10 -5.34 -13.94
N MET A 31 -3.96 -4.14 -13.36
CA MET A 31 -2.80 -3.78 -12.54
C MET A 31 -2.61 -4.71 -11.33
N TRP A 32 -3.70 -5.13 -10.67
CA TRP A 32 -3.63 -6.03 -9.51
C TRP A 32 -3.50 -7.51 -9.87
N THR A 33 -3.98 -7.92 -11.05
CA THR A 33 -4.07 -9.33 -11.43
C THR A 33 -3.05 -9.76 -12.47
N THR A 34 -2.39 -8.81 -13.13
CA THR A 34 -1.25 -9.09 -13.99
C THR A 34 0.00 -9.19 -13.10
N PRO A 35 0.62 -10.38 -12.99
CA PRO A 35 1.82 -10.55 -12.21
C PRO A 35 2.92 -9.63 -12.76
N THR A 36 3.37 -8.70 -11.93
CA THR A 36 4.49 -7.83 -12.25
C THR A 36 5.56 -8.10 -11.20
N SER A 37 6.42 -9.08 -11.46
CA SER A 37 7.55 -9.38 -10.58
C SER A 37 8.77 -8.66 -11.10
N LEU A 38 9.34 -7.78 -10.27
CA LEU A 38 10.71 -7.32 -10.46
C LEU A 38 11.65 -8.34 -9.83
N ALA A 39 12.69 -8.72 -10.55
CA ALA A 39 13.75 -9.52 -9.96
C ALA A 39 14.62 -8.65 -9.03
N GLU A 40 15.31 -9.24 -8.06
CA GLU A 40 16.11 -8.47 -7.09
C GLU A 40 17.15 -7.58 -7.77
N GLU A 41 17.79 -8.07 -8.82
CA GLU A 41 18.76 -7.34 -9.62
C GLU A 41 18.16 -6.13 -10.34
N GLU A 42 16.84 -6.12 -10.57
CA GLU A 42 16.13 -4.97 -11.11
C GLU A 42 15.81 -3.96 -10.00
N VAL A 43 15.42 -4.42 -8.81
CA VAL A 43 15.21 -3.56 -7.64
C VAL A 43 16.51 -2.84 -7.25
N LYS A 44 17.65 -3.53 -7.29
CA LYS A 44 18.98 -2.95 -7.03
C LYS A 44 19.38 -1.85 -8.03
N LYS A 45 18.71 -1.75 -9.19
CA LYS A 45 18.95 -0.68 -10.18
C LYS A 45 18.20 0.61 -9.86
N ILE A 46 17.36 0.63 -8.83
CA ILE A 46 16.63 1.83 -8.40
C ILE A 46 17.58 2.72 -7.59
N HIS A 47 18.20 3.69 -8.25
CA HIS A 47 19.19 4.61 -7.66
C HIS A 47 18.62 5.96 -7.24
N ILE A 48 17.30 6.12 -7.23
CA ILE A 48 16.66 7.32 -6.68
C ILE A 48 16.43 7.13 -5.18
N PRO A 49 16.40 8.20 -4.36
CA PRO A 49 15.99 8.10 -2.97
C PRO A 49 14.57 7.51 -2.84
N VAL A 50 14.41 6.51 -1.98
CA VAL A 50 13.12 5.84 -1.74
C VAL A 50 12.80 5.88 -0.24
N LEU A 51 11.58 6.27 0.11
CA LEU A 51 11.08 6.10 1.48
C LEU A 51 10.13 4.91 1.53
N LEU A 52 10.49 3.88 2.30
CA LEU A 52 9.61 2.79 2.68
C LEU A 52 8.89 3.14 3.97
N LEU A 53 7.56 3.22 3.89
CA LEU A 53 6.67 3.54 5.00
C LEU A 53 5.69 2.39 5.20
N ASP A 54 5.74 1.75 6.35
CA ASP A 54 4.82 0.65 6.67
C ASP A 54 4.36 0.65 8.13
N GLY A 55 3.28 -0.08 8.42
CA GLY A 55 2.81 -0.32 9.78
C GLY A 55 3.32 -1.65 10.34
N ASP A 56 3.78 -1.66 11.60
CA ASP A 56 4.27 -2.88 12.27
C ASP A 56 3.18 -3.97 12.52
N ARG A 57 1.93 -3.71 12.13
CA ARG A 57 0.79 -4.65 12.18
C ARG A 57 0.14 -4.82 10.80
N ASP A 58 0.82 -4.50 9.71
CA ASP A 58 0.29 -4.79 8.36
C ASP A 58 0.01 -6.30 8.22
N GLU A 59 -1.07 -6.62 7.50
CA GLU A 59 -1.59 -7.99 7.35
C GLU A 59 -1.22 -8.62 6.00
N PHE A 60 -0.66 -7.82 5.09
CA PHE A 60 -0.25 -8.21 3.74
C PHE A 60 1.26 -8.33 3.64
N PHE A 61 1.98 -7.48 4.36
CA PHE A 61 3.43 -7.49 4.39
C PHE A 61 3.90 -7.53 5.84
N THR A 62 4.82 -8.42 6.14
CA THR A 62 5.51 -8.48 7.42
C THR A 62 6.60 -7.42 7.48
N VAL A 63 6.98 -7.03 8.70
CA VAL A 63 8.13 -6.14 8.90
C VAL A 63 9.40 -6.74 8.28
N GLU A 64 9.53 -8.06 8.34
CA GLU A 64 10.63 -8.81 7.74
C GLU A 64 10.68 -8.64 6.22
N GLU A 65 9.56 -8.85 5.52
CA GLU A 65 9.48 -8.68 4.05
C GLU A 65 9.77 -7.24 3.62
N VAL A 66 9.27 -6.24 4.36
CA VAL A 66 9.58 -4.82 4.06
C VAL A 66 11.05 -4.51 4.34
N THR A 67 11.65 -5.12 5.37
CA THR A 67 13.08 -4.99 5.68
C THR A 67 13.96 -5.63 4.61
N GLU A 68 13.52 -6.74 4.00
CA GLU A 68 14.21 -7.36 2.87
C GLU A 68 14.23 -6.41 1.67
N LEU A 69 13.09 -5.81 1.33
CA LEU A 69 13.02 -4.80 0.27
C LEU A 69 13.91 -3.57 0.57
N TYR A 70 13.90 -3.07 1.80
CA TYR A 70 14.77 -1.98 2.25
C TYR A 70 16.24 -2.28 1.97
N ARG A 71 16.70 -3.51 2.26
CA ARG A 71 18.10 -3.91 2.04
C ARG A 71 18.48 -4.01 0.56
N LEU A 72 17.51 -4.21 -0.33
CA LEU A 72 17.76 -4.28 -1.77
C LEU A 72 17.89 -2.89 -2.41
N LEU A 73 17.31 -1.87 -1.81
CA LEU A 73 17.27 -0.50 -2.35
C LEU A 73 18.49 0.32 -1.88
N PRO A 74 19.40 0.71 -2.79
CA PRO A 74 20.68 1.33 -2.42
C PRO A 74 20.58 2.66 -1.66
N GLN A 75 19.47 3.40 -1.86
CA GLN A 75 19.24 4.72 -1.27
C GLN A 75 17.90 4.78 -0.53
N ALA A 76 17.48 3.65 0.05
CA ALA A 76 16.25 3.65 0.81
C ALA A 76 16.43 4.21 2.23
N GLU A 77 15.38 4.87 2.70
CA GLU A 77 15.07 5.06 4.11
C GLU A 77 13.86 4.20 4.46
N MET A 78 13.77 3.71 5.70
CA MET A 78 12.64 2.93 6.16
C MET A 78 12.13 3.47 7.49
N THR A 79 10.81 3.58 7.61
CA THR A 79 10.16 3.93 8.87
C THR A 79 8.92 3.05 9.09
N LEU A 80 8.80 2.54 10.32
CA LEU A 80 7.66 1.76 10.77
C LEU A 80 6.77 2.61 11.65
N ILE A 81 5.47 2.59 11.39
CA ILE A 81 4.47 3.29 12.20
C ILE A 81 3.90 2.29 13.23
N PRO A 82 4.15 2.50 14.53
CA PRO A 82 3.71 1.55 15.56
C PRO A 82 2.19 1.43 15.67
N GLY A 83 1.71 0.21 15.87
CA GLY A 83 0.31 -0.17 15.99
C GLY A 83 -0.52 0.00 14.72
N LYS A 84 0.10 0.17 13.54
CA LYS A 84 -0.62 0.42 12.28
C LYS A 84 -0.76 -0.84 11.44
N ARG A 85 -1.98 -1.04 10.93
CA ARG A 85 -2.33 -2.05 9.93
C ARG A 85 -2.44 -1.38 8.55
N SER A 86 -2.49 -2.17 7.49
CA SER A 86 -2.68 -1.67 6.13
C SER A 86 -3.91 -0.77 6.03
N ARG A 87 -3.71 0.45 5.50
CA ARG A 87 -4.78 1.46 5.31
C ARG A 87 -5.87 0.99 4.33
N HIS A 88 -5.60 -0.03 3.52
CA HIS A 88 -6.50 -0.54 2.49
C HIS A 88 -7.72 -1.27 3.06
N PHE A 89 -7.72 -1.59 4.35
CA PHE A 89 -8.81 -2.29 5.01
C PHE A 89 -9.41 -1.40 6.10
N PRO A 90 -10.73 -1.15 6.06
CA PRO A 90 -11.37 -0.29 7.03
C PRO A 90 -11.41 -0.99 8.38
N ASP A 91 -10.40 -0.78 9.21
CA ASP A 91 -10.56 -0.81 10.66
C ASP A 91 -10.51 0.63 11.19
N ALA A 92 -11.55 0.99 11.92
CA ALA A 92 -11.92 2.35 12.25
C ALA A 92 -11.08 2.89 13.40
N ARG A 93 -9.79 3.22 13.18
CA ARG A 93 -9.02 4.07 14.11
C ARG A 93 -8.16 5.10 13.38
N LYS A 94 -8.71 6.30 13.27
CA LYS A 94 -8.03 7.51 12.77
C LYS A 94 -7.00 8.02 13.80
N ASN A 95 -5.83 7.39 13.87
CA ASN A 95 -4.66 8.02 14.47
C ASN A 95 -3.68 8.36 13.35
N THR A 96 -3.73 9.58 12.85
CA THR A 96 -2.78 10.07 11.83
C THR A 96 -1.42 10.29 12.49
N ALA A 97 -0.43 9.47 12.16
CA ALA A 97 0.96 9.85 12.36
C ALA A 97 1.34 10.78 11.20
N VAL A 98 1.69 12.02 11.51
CA VAL A 98 2.23 12.97 10.52
C VAL A 98 3.74 12.79 10.52
N LEU A 99 4.28 12.13 9.49
CA LEU A 99 5.71 12.12 9.24
C LEU A 99 6.10 13.45 8.58
N ARG A 100 6.88 14.27 9.29
CA ARG A 100 7.63 15.37 8.69
C ARG A 100 8.89 14.79 8.07
N ILE A 101 8.90 14.66 6.76
CA ILE A 101 10.15 14.48 6.01
C ILE A 101 10.77 15.87 5.91
N SER A 102 11.90 16.10 6.59
CA SER A 102 12.67 17.34 6.43
C SER A 102 13.70 17.09 5.33
N ALA A 103 13.60 17.88 4.27
CA ALA A 103 14.59 17.92 3.18
C ALA A 103 15.83 18.73 3.59
#